data_AF-A0A391PJR7-F1
#
_entry.id   AF-A0A391PJR7-F1
#
_cell.length_a   1.000
_cell.length_b   1.000
_cell.length_c   1.000
_cell.angle_alpha   90.00
_cell.angle_beta   90.00
_cell.angle_gamma   90.00
#
_symmetry.space_group_name_H-M   'P 1'
#
loop_
_entity.id
_entity.type
_entity.pdbx_description
1 polymer ?
#
loop_
_entity_poly.entity_id
_entity_poly.type
_entity_poly.pdbx_seq_one_letter_code
_entity_poly.pdbx_strand_id
1 'polypeptide(L)'
;MLIEKRFFDSAKSEDEEIKRELEAEKAKMTEEEKLEEKKQREVEVKEIIRKAEEQMKKHKKIPDSKKIVEFTFLQKAALEIAEHMSMNIKTERKEDDLWGTIEFAFENMWFLDTTPPEWVDTWNTLLKEAHSVYIEIKNNMIVYQYSYDLSKEVII
;
A
#
# COMPACT_ATOMS: atom_id res chain seq x y z
N MET A 1 25.06 18.97 -15.69
CA MET A 1 24.10 18.50 -16.72
C MET A 1 22.78 18.23 -16.02
N LEU A 2 21.67 18.79 -16.49
CA LEU A 2 20.34 18.58 -15.93
C LEU A 2 19.59 17.57 -16.81
N ILE A 3 18.99 16.54 -16.22
CA ILE A 3 18.10 15.60 -16.89
C ILE A 3 16.75 15.67 -16.17
N GLU A 4 15.72 16.16 -16.84
CA GLU A 4 14.34 16.18 -16.34
C GLU A 4 13.47 15.27 -17.23
N LYS A 5 12.71 14.36 -16.62
CA LYS A 5 11.73 13.49 -17.28
C LYS A 5 10.45 13.46 -16.46
N ARG A 6 9.32 13.74 -17.09
CA ARG A 6 8.00 13.83 -16.43
C ARG A 6 7.14 12.62 -16.71
N PHE A 7 7.56 11.47 -16.20
CA PHE A 7 6.89 10.19 -16.44
C PHE A 7 5.43 10.18 -15.97
N PHE A 8 5.12 10.85 -14.87
CA PHE A 8 3.75 10.97 -14.37
C PHE A 8 2.84 11.70 -15.36
N ASP A 9 3.27 12.85 -15.88
CA ASP A 9 2.48 13.65 -16.82
C ASP A 9 2.21 12.86 -18.11
N SER A 10 3.22 12.16 -18.63
CA SER A 10 3.09 11.31 -19.81
C SER A 10 2.10 10.16 -19.59
N ALA A 11 2.27 9.39 -18.52
CA ALA A 11 1.38 8.27 -18.20
C ALA A 11 -0.07 8.73 -18.00
N LYS A 12 -0.26 9.87 -17.32
CA LYS A 12 -1.60 10.43 -17.11
C LYS A 12 -2.28 10.84 -18.41
N SER A 13 -1.54 11.42 -19.35
CA SER A 13 -2.07 11.77 -20.67
C SER A 13 -2.47 10.53 -21.47
N GLU A 14 -1.66 9.47 -21.42
CA GLU A 14 -1.95 8.19 -22.08
C GLU A 14 -3.20 7.53 -21.49
N ASP A 15 -3.33 7.49 -20.16
CA ASP A 15 -4.52 6.98 -19.47
C ASP A 15 -5.79 7.75 -19.87
N GLU A 16 -5.70 9.08 -20.00
CA GLU A 16 -6.81 9.93 -20.44
C GLU A 16 -7.20 9.70 -21.91
N GLU A 17 -6.25 9.34 -22.77
CA GLU A 17 -6.53 8.96 -24.16
C GLU A 17 -7.20 7.59 -24.24
N ILE A 18 -6.64 6.57 -23.57
CA ILE A 18 -7.22 5.23 -23.49
C ILE A 18 -8.66 5.29 -22.95
N LYS A 19 -8.89 6.09 -21.91
CA LYS A 19 -10.23 6.27 -21.34
C LYS A 19 -11.21 6.86 -22.36
N ARG A 20 -10.80 7.85 -23.15
CA ARG A 20 -11.64 8.46 -24.19
C ARG A 20 -11.95 7.48 -25.32
N GLU A 21 -10.97 6.68 -25.75
CA GLU A 21 -11.18 5.64 -26.75
C GLU A 21 -12.17 4.58 -26.28
N LEU A 22 -12.00 4.09 -25.04
CA LEU A 22 -12.91 3.13 -24.40
C LEU A 22 -14.34 3.68 -24.28
N GLU A 23 -14.49 4.95 -23.91
CA GLU A 23 -15.80 5.62 -23.83
C GLU A 23 -16.44 5.74 -25.22
N ALA A 24 -15.67 6.09 -26.25
CA ALA A 24 -16.14 6.18 -27.64
C ALA A 24 -16.52 4.81 -28.23
N GLU A 25 -15.78 3.76 -27.88
CA GLU A 25 -16.11 2.38 -28.27
C GLU A 25 -17.40 1.92 -27.59
N LYS A 26 -17.51 2.10 -26.27
CA LYS A 26 -18.74 1.78 -25.51
C LYS A 26 -19.97 2.54 -26.00
N ALA A 27 -19.79 3.77 -26.48
CA ALA A 27 -20.88 4.57 -27.05
C ALA A 27 -21.39 4.01 -28.38
N LYS A 28 -20.56 3.27 -29.13
CA LYS A 28 -20.94 2.62 -30.40
C LYS A 28 -21.59 1.25 -30.21
N MET A 29 -21.40 0.63 -29.05
CA MET A 29 -21.97 -0.68 -28.74
C MET A 29 -23.49 -0.60 -28.59
N THR A 30 -24.18 -1.58 -29.14
CA THR A 30 -25.60 -1.80 -28.91
C THR A 30 -25.85 -2.29 -27.47
N GLU A 31 -27.07 -2.13 -26.98
CA GLU A 31 -27.45 -2.59 -25.64
C GLU A 31 -27.33 -4.12 -25.48
N GLU A 32 -27.49 -4.87 -26.58
CA GLU A 32 -27.33 -6.33 -26.59
C GLU A 32 -25.86 -6.75 -26.45
N GLU A 33 -24.94 -6.09 -27.16
CA GLU A 33 -23.49 -6.33 -27.04
C GLU A 33 -22.96 -5.97 -25.65
N LYS A 34 -23.42 -4.86 -25.06
CA LYS A 34 -23.05 -4.48 -23.68
C LYS A 34 -23.53 -5.52 -22.66
N LEU A 35 -24.72 -6.08 -22.87
CA LEU A 35 -25.29 -7.10 -21.99
C LEU A 35 -24.49 -8.42 -22.08
N GLU A 36 -24.09 -8.80 -23.28
CA GLU A 36 -23.31 -10.02 -23.50
C GLU A 36 -21.89 -9.91 -22.93
N GLU A 37 -21.20 -8.79 -23.16
CA GLU A 37 -19.89 -8.50 -22.59
C GLU A 37 -19.95 -8.47 -21.04
N LYS A 38 -21.03 -7.91 -20.47
CA LYS A 38 -21.25 -7.94 -19.01
C LYS A 38 -21.41 -9.36 -18.49
N LYS A 39 -22.19 -10.22 -19.16
CA LYS A 39 -22.35 -11.63 -18.77
C LYS A 39 -21.03 -12.39 -18.83
N GLN A 40 -20.24 -12.18 -19.89
CA GLN A 40 -18.92 -12.82 -20.03
C GLN A 40 -17.98 -12.38 -18.90
N ARG A 41 -17.89 -11.08 -18.60
CA ARG A 41 -17.12 -10.57 -17.46
C ARG A 41 -17.57 -11.15 -16.13
N GLU A 42 -18.88 -11.30 -15.92
CA GLU A 42 -19.41 -11.91 -14.70
C GLU A 42 -18.99 -13.39 -14.56
N VAL A 43 -18.93 -14.15 -15.67
CA VAL A 43 -18.44 -15.54 -15.67
C VAL A 43 -16.94 -15.59 -15.37
N GLU A 44 -16.14 -14.74 -16.02
CA GLU A 44 -14.69 -14.68 -15.78
C GLU A 44 -14.35 -14.31 -14.34
N VAL A 45 -15.02 -13.28 -13.79
CA VAL A 45 -14.82 -12.86 -12.40
C VAL A 45 -15.17 -14.00 -11.44
N LYS A 46 -16.28 -14.71 -11.66
CA LYS A 46 -16.66 -15.86 -10.84
C LYS A 46 -15.60 -16.97 -10.90
N GLU A 47 -15.03 -17.22 -12.07
CA GLU A 47 -14.02 -18.27 -12.22
C GLU A 47 -12.68 -17.88 -11.56
N ILE A 48 -12.29 -16.61 -11.63
CA ILE A 48 -11.13 -16.07 -10.91
C ILE A 48 -11.33 -16.20 -9.41
N ILE A 49 -12.49 -15.79 -8.89
CA ILE A 49 -12.83 -15.91 -7.46
C ILE A 49 -12.77 -17.37 -7.02
N ARG A 50 -13.39 -18.29 -7.78
CA ARG A 50 -13.36 -19.73 -7.47
C ARG A 50 -11.93 -20.27 -7.38
N LYS A 51 -11.06 -19.92 -8.35
CA LYS A 51 -9.64 -20.34 -8.35
C LYS A 51 -8.89 -19.76 -7.14
N ALA A 52 -9.14 -18.50 -6.80
CA ALA A 52 -8.54 -17.87 -5.61
C ALA A 52 -9.00 -18.55 -4.31
N GLU A 53 -10.30 -18.82 -4.15
CA GLU A 53 -10.85 -19.52 -2.98
C GLU A 53 -10.27 -20.93 -2.82
N GLU A 54 -10.11 -21.68 -3.92
CA GLU A 54 -9.49 -23.01 -3.91
C GLU A 54 -8.01 -22.96 -3.47
N GLN A 55 -7.28 -21.92 -3.86
CA GLN A 55 -5.91 -21.71 -3.40
C GLN A 55 -5.85 -21.30 -1.93
N MET A 56 -6.77 -20.44 -1.47
CA MET A 56 -6.87 -20.01 -0.08
C MET A 56 -7.25 -21.16 0.86
N LYS A 57 -8.07 -22.11 0.43
CA LYS A 57 -8.41 -23.30 1.25
C LYS A 57 -7.18 -24.14 1.62
N LYS A 58 -6.10 -24.07 0.85
CA LYS A 58 -4.86 -24.83 1.10
C LYS A 58 -3.91 -24.12 2.06
N HIS A 59 -4.10 -22.83 2.33
CA HIS A 59 -3.16 -22.00 3.08
C HIS A 59 -3.91 -21.21 4.15
N LYS A 60 -3.51 -21.37 5.41
CA LYS A 60 -4.03 -20.56 6.52
C LYS A 60 -2.96 -19.55 6.94
N LYS A 61 -3.36 -18.29 7.11
CA LYS A 61 -2.55 -17.29 7.81
C LYS A 61 -2.79 -17.41 9.31
N ILE A 62 -1.70 -17.52 10.07
CA ILE A 62 -1.73 -17.49 11.53
C ILE A 62 -0.74 -16.44 12.03
N PRO A 63 -0.94 -15.86 13.23
CA PRO A 63 -0.01 -14.90 13.80
C PRO A 63 1.40 -15.49 13.93
N ASP A 64 2.41 -14.71 13.55
CA ASP A 64 3.81 -15.05 13.74
C ASP A 64 4.39 -14.28 14.93
N SER A 65 4.63 -15.01 16.03
CA SER A 65 5.15 -14.42 17.27
C SER A 65 6.45 -13.64 17.07
N LYS A 66 7.32 -14.05 16.14
CA LYS A 66 8.57 -13.33 15.87
C LYS A 66 8.28 -11.97 15.23
N LYS A 67 7.44 -11.95 14.21
CA LYS A 67 7.05 -10.71 13.51
C LYS A 67 6.29 -9.75 14.41
N ILE A 68 5.46 -10.26 15.32
CA ILE A 68 4.75 -9.43 16.30
C ILE A 68 5.73 -8.73 17.25
N VAL A 69 6.74 -9.44 17.71
CA VAL A 69 7.79 -8.87 18.58
C VAL A 69 8.60 -7.83 17.82
N GLU A 70 9.02 -8.12 16.59
CA GLU A 70 9.73 -7.18 15.71
C GLU A 70 8.91 -5.92 15.46
N PHE A 71 7.61 -6.07 15.15
CA PHE A 71 6.69 -4.94 15.00
C PHE A 71 6.57 -4.10 16.27
N THR A 72 6.55 -4.73 17.45
CA THR A 72 6.52 -3.99 18.73
C THR A 72 7.77 -3.13 18.91
N PHE A 73 8.94 -3.58 18.45
CA PHE A 73 10.15 -2.75 18.45
C PHE A 73 10.07 -1.61 17.44
N LEU A 74 9.54 -1.87 16.24
CA LEU A 74 9.31 -0.83 15.22
C LEU A 74 8.34 0.25 15.73
N GLN A 75 7.28 -0.12 16.45
CA GLN A 75 6.36 0.84 17.05
C GLN A 75 7.07 1.78 18.04
N LYS A 76 7.96 1.25 18.88
CA LYS A 76 8.72 2.06 19.84
C LYS A 76 9.68 3.01 19.12
N ALA A 77 10.44 2.50 18.16
CA ALA A 77 11.38 3.31 17.40
C ALA A 77 10.66 4.39 16.57
N ALA A 78 9.47 4.07 16.04
CA ALA A 78 8.61 5.03 15.34
C ALA A 78 8.12 6.16 16.27
N LEU A 79 7.73 5.83 17.51
CA LEU A 79 7.33 6.83 18.50
C LEU A 79 8.49 7.78 18.85
N GLU A 80 9.70 7.25 19.06
CA GLU A 80 10.90 8.05 19.33
C GLU A 80 11.19 9.03 18.19
N ILE A 81 11.15 8.57 16.93
CA ILE A 81 11.32 9.45 15.77
C ILE A 81 10.21 10.51 15.69
N ALA A 82 8.95 10.12 15.91
CA ALA A 82 7.83 11.04 15.84
C ALA A 82 7.98 12.20 16.83
N GLU A 83 8.38 11.88 18.07
CA GLU A 83 8.65 12.87 19.10
C GLU A 83 9.79 13.81 18.67
N HIS A 84 10.91 13.25 18.25
CA HIS A 84 12.09 14.02 17.88
C HIS A 84 11.89 14.91 16.65
N MET A 85 11.14 14.44 15.67
CA MET A 85 10.88 15.17 14.42
C MET A 85 9.57 15.94 14.44
N SER A 86 8.90 16.02 15.59
CA SER A 86 7.62 16.75 15.75
C SER A 86 6.55 16.31 14.75
N MET A 87 6.36 14.99 14.61
CA MET A 87 5.38 14.38 13.71
C MET A 87 4.17 13.89 14.49
N ASN A 88 3.00 13.93 13.85
CA ASN A 88 1.87 13.15 14.33
C ASN A 88 2.12 11.67 14.02
N ILE A 89 1.77 10.79 14.94
CA ILE A 89 1.88 9.34 14.76
C ILE A 89 0.61 8.63 15.20
N LYS A 90 0.18 7.65 14.42
CA LYS A 90 -0.83 6.67 14.80
C LYS A 90 -0.25 5.28 14.55
N THR A 91 -0.36 4.38 15.52
CA THR A 91 -0.01 2.97 15.30
C THR A 91 -1.09 2.05 15.85
N GLU A 92 -1.35 0.97 15.12
CA GLU A 92 -2.43 0.04 15.43
C GLU A 92 -1.99 -1.39 15.08
N ARG A 93 -2.30 -2.33 15.96
CA ARG A 93 -2.23 -3.76 15.68
C ARG A 93 -3.66 -4.30 15.65
N LYS A 94 -4.03 -5.01 14.59
CA LYS A 94 -5.37 -5.58 14.47
C LYS A 94 -5.58 -6.66 15.54
N GLU A 95 -6.83 -6.85 15.94
CA GLU A 95 -7.21 -7.83 16.99
C GLU A 95 -6.82 -9.28 16.64
N ASP A 96 -6.73 -9.60 15.35
CA ASP A 96 -6.34 -10.92 14.87
C ASP A 96 -4.81 -11.14 14.86
N ASP A 97 -4.02 -10.13 15.23
CA ASP A 97 -2.56 -10.11 15.19
C ASP A 97 -1.95 -10.49 13.82
N LEU A 98 -2.71 -10.37 12.72
CA LEU A 98 -2.22 -10.65 11.38
C LEU A 98 -1.61 -9.42 10.70
N TRP A 99 -1.99 -8.22 11.15
CA TRP A 99 -1.57 -6.96 10.54
C TRP A 99 -1.27 -5.88 11.58
N GLY A 100 -0.23 -5.09 11.28
CA GLY A 100 0.13 -3.89 12.02
C GLY A 100 0.24 -2.69 11.10
N THR A 101 -0.04 -1.49 11.61
CA THR A 101 0.11 -0.23 10.88
C THR A 101 0.85 0.81 11.72
N ILE A 102 1.66 1.62 11.06
CA ILE A 102 2.30 2.82 11.61
C ILE A 102 2.05 3.93 10.59
N GLU A 103 1.44 5.02 11.01
CA GLU A 103 1.14 6.19 10.19
C GLU A 103 1.84 7.40 10.78
N PHE A 104 2.60 8.13 9.96
CA PHE A 104 3.13 9.44 10.30
C PHE A 104 2.43 10.51 9.47
N ALA A 105 2.17 11.66 10.08
CA ALA A 105 1.71 12.84 9.37
C ALA A 105 2.56 14.07 9.76
N PHE A 106 3.10 14.75 8.76
CA PHE A 106 4.02 15.88 8.93
C PHE A 106 3.96 16.83 7.72
N GLU A 107 4.41 18.07 7.88
CA GLU A 107 4.39 19.05 6.78
C GLU A 107 5.54 18.86 5.80
N ASN A 108 6.76 18.69 6.32
CA ASN A 108 7.97 18.42 5.55
C ASN A 108 8.94 17.60 6.41
N MET A 109 9.94 16.99 5.77
CA MET A 109 10.95 16.21 6.46
C MET A 109 12.28 16.35 5.70
N TRP A 110 13.36 16.53 6.46
CA TRP A 110 14.71 16.67 5.93
C TRP A 110 15.66 15.76 6.71
N PHE A 111 16.43 14.96 5.98
CA PHE A 111 17.60 14.29 6.52
C PHE A 111 18.83 15.13 6.19
N LEU A 112 19.47 15.66 7.22
CA LEU A 112 20.66 16.50 7.12
C LEU A 112 21.91 15.67 7.48
N ASP A 113 23.08 16.20 7.18
CA ASP A 113 24.36 15.63 7.63
C ASP A 113 24.49 15.58 9.16
N THR A 114 23.77 16.47 9.86
CA THR A 114 23.64 16.47 11.31
C THR A 114 22.59 15.52 11.87
N THR A 115 21.77 14.86 11.02
CA THR A 115 20.77 13.91 11.51
C THR A 115 21.48 12.67 12.07
N PRO A 116 21.18 12.24 13.31
CA PRO A 116 21.77 11.03 13.88
C PRO A 116 21.61 9.84 12.92
N PRO A 117 22.70 9.10 12.61
CA PRO A 117 22.64 7.96 11.69
C PRO A 117 21.60 6.91 12.10
N GLU A 118 21.46 6.68 13.40
CA GLU A 118 20.47 5.76 13.98
C GLU A 118 19.01 6.09 13.61
N TRP A 119 18.68 7.37 13.38
CA TRP A 119 17.34 7.78 12.96
C TRP A 119 17.12 7.54 11.47
N VAL A 120 18.16 7.77 10.66
CA VAL A 120 18.15 7.43 9.23
C VAL A 120 17.96 5.93 9.06
N ASP A 121 18.72 5.14 9.84
CA ASP A 121 18.64 3.69 9.83
C ASP A 121 17.27 3.18 10.29
N THR A 122 16.70 3.78 11.33
CA THR A 122 15.36 3.44 11.82
C THR A 122 14.29 3.77 10.78
N TRP A 123 14.34 4.97 10.16
CA TRP A 123 13.41 5.33 9.08
C TRP A 123 13.49 4.37 7.90
N ASN A 124 14.71 4.04 7.47
CA ASN A 124 14.94 3.05 6.41
C ASN A 124 14.42 1.66 6.79
N THR A 125 14.54 1.28 8.05
CA THR A 125 14.04 0.00 8.57
C THR A 125 12.51 -0.04 8.50
N LEU A 126 11.81 1.05 8.88
CA LEU A 126 10.35 1.13 8.74
C LEU A 126 9.91 0.91 7.28
N LEU A 127 10.59 1.54 6.32
CA LEU A 127 10.30 1.36 4.89
C LEU A 127 10.63 -0.05 4.39
N LYS A 128 11.76 -0.62 4.81
CA LYS A 128 12.25 -1.92 4.34
C LYS A 128 11.42 -3.08 4.87
N GLU A 129 11.02 -3.03 6.14
CA GLU A 129 10.29 -4.12 6.80
C GLU A 129 8.78 -4.05 6.55
N ALA A 130 8.29 -2.92 6.01
CA ALA A 130 6.88 -2.79 5.64
C ALA A 130 6.51 -3.72 4.48
N HIS A 131 5.35 -4.35 4.60
CA HIS A 131 4.72 -5.07 3.49
C HIS A 131 4.25 -4.11 2.40
N SER A 132 3.73 -2.95 2.80
CA SER A 132 3.38 -1.87 1.89
C SER A 132 3.52 -0.51 2.56
N VAL A 133 3.83 0.50 1.75
CA VAL A 133 3.86 1.90 2.19
C VAL A 133 3.00 2.72 1.25
N TYR A 134 2.06 3.45 1.82
CA TYR A 134 1.20 4.38 1.11
C TYR A 134 1.57 5.80 1.51
N ILE A 135 1.77 6.67 0.52
CA ILE A 135 2.17 8.05 0.73
C ILE A 135 1.17 8.95 0.02
N GLU A 136 0.56 9.86 0.77
CA GLU A 136 -0.38 10.82 0.21
C GLU A 136 -0.24 12.20 0.86
N ILE A 137 -0.87 13.19 0.24
CA ILE A 137 -1.10 14.49 0.86
C ILE A 137 -2.55 14.53 1.34
N LYS A 138 -2.75 14.67 2.65
CA LYS A 138 -4.07 14.73 3.28
C LYS A 138 -4.09 15.88 4.28
N ASN A 139 -5.12 16.73 4.17
CA ASN A 139 -5.27 17.91 5.04
C ASN A 139 -3.98 18.77 5.10
N ASN A 140 -3.32 18.97 3.96
CA ASN A 140 -2.06 19.72 3.83
C ASN A 140 -0.86 19.12 4.58
N MET A 141 -0.95 17.86 5.02
CA MET A 141 0.17 17.10 5.56
C MET A 141 0.55 15.97 4.62
N ILE A 142 1.84 15.64 4.57
CA ILE A 142 2.33 14.42 3.99
C ILE A 142 2.04 13.29 4.99
N VAL A 143 1.36 12.24 4.52
CA VAL A 143 1.00 11.08 5.32
C VAL A 143 1.74 9.86 4.78
N TYR A 144 2.52 9.21 5.63
CA TYR A 144 3.16 7.92 5.35
C TYR A 144 2.46 6.86 6.17
N GLN A 145 1.79 5.91 5.52
CA GLN A 145 1.16 4.77 6.15
C GLN A 145 1.92 3.49 5.80
N TYR A 146 2.63 2.94 6.78
CA TYR A 146 3.32 1.66 6.72
C TYR A 146 2.39 0.54 7.18
N SER A 147 2.28 -0.53 6.40
CA SER A 147 1.52 -1.73 6.75
C SER A 147 2.44 -2.94 6.83
N TYR A 148 2.30 -3.77 7.87
CA TYR A 148 3.16 -4.91 8.16
C TYR A 148 2.34 -6.20 8.22
N ASP A 149 2.76 -7.22 7.47
CA ASP A 149 2.20 -8.58 7.54
C ASP A 149 2.84 -9.32 8.73
N LEU A 150 2.09 -9.45 9.82
CA LEU A 150 2.51 -10.09 11.06
C LEU A 150 2.20 -11.60 11.08
N SER A 151 1.73 -12.14 9.97
CA SER A 151 1.33 -13.53 9.84
C SER A 151 2.43 -14.39 9.20
N LYS A 152 2.24 -15.71 9.33
CA LYS A 152 2.90 -16.72 8.52
C LYS A 152 1.87 -17.63 7.87
N GLU A 153 2.20 -18.15 6.71
CA GLU A 153 1.37 -19.12 6.01
C GLU A 153 1.69 -20.54 6.47
N VAL A 154 0.64 -21.32 6.73
CA VAL A 154 0.72 -22.75 6.99
C VAL A 154 -0.15 -23.50 5.99
N ILE A 155 0.39 -24.58 5.43
CA ILE A 155 -0.35 -25.47 4.52
C ILE A 155 -1.28 -26.35 5.37
N ILE A 156 -2.54 -26.50 4.93
CA ILE A 156 -3.54 -27.38 5.55
C ILE A 156 -3.53 -28.75 4.87
#